data_AF-A0A7C7QXE7-F1
#
_entry.id   AF-A0A7C7QXE7-F1
#
_cell.length_a   1.000
_cell.length_b   1.000
_cell.length_c   1.000
_cell.angle_alpha   90.00
_cell.angle_beta   90.00
_cell.angle_gamma   90.00
#
_symmetry.space_group_name_H-M   'P 1'
#
loop_
_entity.id
_entity.type
_entity.pdbx_description
1 polymer ?
#
loop_
_entity_poly.entity_id
_entity_poly.type
_entity_poly.pdbx_seq_one_letter_code
_entity_poly.pdbx_strand_id
1 'polypeptide(L)'
;TIEDPIEYLFKDIMSFIVQREVGWDTESFLLGLRSALREDPDIIFVGEIRDTETAKTALHAAETGHLVFSTLHTLDAVETINRFVGMFPLEHRDQIRQMLASTLIAVYSQRLIPRKDKSGKIPIVEIMIMTQTIKEAILENRLQDIPELIEKGKSVYGSQTFDQHLEELYRKGFIDMETALLYARRPADLELRLKGITDENIVSEKDKFIM
;
A
#
# COMPACT_ATOMS: atom_id res chain seq x y z
N THR A 1 -18.89 6.14 4.19
CA THR A 1 -18.29 4.96 3.56
C THR A 1 -19.26 4.41 2.53
N ILE A 2 -18.74 3.77 1.48
CA ILE A 2 -19.52 3.05 0.46
C ILE A 2 -18.91 1.65 0.36
N GLU A 3 -19.68 0.62 0.71
CA GLU A 3 -19.19 -0.73 1.03
C GLU A 3 -20.09 -1.82 0.39
N ASP A 4 -19.56 -3.03 0.20
CA ASP A 4 -20.28 -4.17 -0.40
C ASP A 4 -19.77 -5.51 0.18
N PRO A 5 -20.36 -6.02 1.28
CA PRO A 5 -21.31 -5.36 2.20
C PRO A 5 -20.58 -4.48 3.25
N ILE A 6 -21.32 -3.88 4.19
CA ILE A 6 -20.72 -3.22 5.36
C ILE A 6 -20.11 -4.28 6.30
N GLU A 7 -18.81 -4.22 6.54
CA GLU A 7 -18.11 -5.22 7.38
C GLU A 7 -18.05 -4.83 8.86
N TYR A 8 -17.93 -3.54 9.15
CA TYR A 8 -17.80 -3.00 10.50
C TYR A 8 -18.77 -1.85 10.71
N LEU A 9 -19.51 -1.88 11.82
CA LEU A 9 -20.37 -0.77 12.22
C LEU A 9 -19.59 0.20 13.08
N PHE A 10 -19.47 1.43 12.61
CA PHE A 10 -18.85 2.52 13.34
C PHE A 10 -19.90 3.31 14.11
N LYS A 11 -19.50 3.79 15.29
CA LYS A 11 -20.30 4.72 16.09
C LYS A 11 -19.66 6.09 16.00
N ASP A 12 -20.50 7.12 15.94
CA ASP A 12 -20.05 8.50 16.01
C ASP A 12 -19.38 8.78 17.35
N ILE A 13 -18.20 9.40 17.32
CA ILE A 13 -17.45 9.82 18.50
C ILE A 13 -17.06 11.30 18.37
N MET A 14 -16.10 11.60 17.49
CA MET A 14 -15.68 12.97 17.16
C MET A 14 -15.95 13.33 15.68
N SER A 15 -16.55 12.39 14.95
CA SER A 15 -16.89 12.53 13.53
C SER A 15 -18.26 11.91 13.31
N PHE A 16 -18.99 12.45 12.33
CA PHE A 16 -20.24 11.89 11.85
C PHE A 16 -19.92 10.85 10.76
N ILE A 17 -20.36 9.60 10.96
CA ILE A 17 -20.01 8.49 10.08
C ILE A 17 -21.27 7.99 9.37
N VAL A 18 -21.38 8.31 8.09
CA VAL A 18 -22.42 7.77 7.20
C VAL A 18 -21.90 6.52 6.53
N GLN A 19 -22.53 5.37 6.74
CA GLN A 19 -22.20 4.12 6.03
C GLN A 19 -23.29 3.76 5.02
N ARG A 20 -22.89 3.33 3.83
CA ARG A 20 -23.79 2.96 2.73
C ARG A 20 -23.41 1.60 2.17
N GLU A 21 -24.34 0.67 2.20
CA GLU A 21 -24.20 -0.63 1.56
C GLU A 21 -24.70 -0.57 0.11
N VAL A 22 -23.88 -1.08 -0.82
CA VAL A 22 -24.27 -1.24 -2.22
C VAL A 22 -25.37 -2.31 -2.32
N GLY A 23 -26.42 -2.02 -3.09
CA GLY A 23 -27.61 -2.86 -3.23
C GLY A 23 -28.73 -2.54 -2.23
N TRP A 24 -28.44 -1.83 -1.14
CA TRP A 24 -29.44 -1.42 -0.14
C TRP A 24 -29.57 0.10 -0.04
N ASP A 25 -28.48 0.80 0.29
CA ASP A 25 -28.47 2.26 0.48
C ASP A 25 -28.10 3.01 -0.80
N THR A 26 -27.39 2.36 -1.72
CA THR A 26 -26.99 2.90 -3.03
C THR A 26 -26.95 1.79 -4.08
N GLU A 27 -27.22 2.10 -5.34
CA GLU A 27 -27.23 1.09 -6.42
C GLU A 27 -25.83 0.59 -6.81
N SER A 28 -24.80 1.43 -6.65
CA SER A 28 -23.42 1.11 -7.03
C SER A 28 -22.40 1.97 -6.28
N PHE A 29 -21.12 1.57 -6.34
CA PHE A 29 -20.00 2.38 -5.84
C PHE A 29 -19.95 3.76 -6.49
N LEU A 30 -20.08 3.83 -7.82
CA LEU A 30 -20.04 5.09 -8.57
C LEU A 30 -21.15 6.04 -8.13
N LEU A 31 -22.39 5.55 -8.00
CA LEU A 31 -23.51 6.38 -7.56
C LEU A 31 -23.35 6.82 -6.10
N GLY A 32 -22.90 5.91 -5.24
CA GLY A 32 -22.64 6.21 -3.83
C GLY A 32 -21.58 7.30 -3.68
N LEU A 33 -20.50 7.20 -4.45
CA LEU A 33 -19.39 8.15 -4.44
C LEU A 33 -19.80 9.53 -4.98
N ARG A 34 -20.55 9.58 -6.09
CA ARG A 34 -21.07 10.84 -6.64
C ARG A 34 -22.03 11.55 -5.69
N SER A 35 -22.87 10.79 -4.98
CA SER A 35 -23.77 11.34 -3.97
C SER A 35 -22.99 11.86 -2.76
N ALA A 36 -22.02 11.08 -2.26
CA ALA A 36 -21.18 11.49 -1.14
C ALA A 36 -20.48 12.84 -1.39
N LEU A 37 -19.99 13.09 -2.60
CA LEU A 37 -19.35 14.38 -2.97
C LEU A 37 -20.28 15.61 -2.87
N ARG A 38 -21.58 15.42 -2.73
CA ARG A 38 -22.57 16.51 -2.53
C ARG A 38 -23.03 16.64 -1.08
N GLU A 39 -22.47 15.84 -0.19
CA GLU A 39 -22.85 15.76 1.22
C GLU A 39 -21.78 16.35 2.14
N ASP A 40 -20.92 17.23 1.58
CA ASP A 40 -19.86 17.94 2.29
C ASP A 40 -18.93 17.00 3.11
N PRO A 41 -18.37 15.92 2.51
CA PRO A 41 -17.57 14.97 3.26
C PRO A 41 -16.15 15.49 3.48
N ASP A 42 -15.54 15.19 4.63
CA ASP A 42 -14.10 15.37 4.82
C ASP A 42 -13.31 14.14 4.33
N ILE A 43 -13.85 12.95 4.60
CA ILE A 43 -13.21 11.65 4.37
C ILE A 43 -14.18 10.74 3.61
N ILE A 44 -13.69 10.13 2.54
CA ILE A 44 -14.46 9.20 1.73
C ILE A 44 -13.75 7.84 1.73
N PHE A 45 -14.42 6.82 2.25
CA PHE A 45 -14.04 5.44 1.99
C PHE A 45 -14.93 4.89 0.88
N VAL A 46 -14.32 4.51 -0.24
CA VAL A 46 -14.96 3.79 -1.34
C VAL A 46 -14.33 2.41 -1.43
N GLY A 47 -15.11 1.36 -1.15
CA GLY A 47 -14.65 -0.02 -0.95
C GLY A 47 -13.57 -0.51 -1.92
N GLU A 48 -13.94 -1.28 -2.94
CA GLU A 48 -12.99 -1.78 -3.95
C GLU A 48 -13.17 -1.00 -5.27
N ILE A 49 -12.08 -0.45 -5.80
CA ILE A 49 -12.09 0.14 -7.14
C ILE A 49 -11.96 -0.97 -8.19
N ARG A 50 -13.08 -1.26 -8.89
CA ARG A 50 -13.17 -2.29 -9.93
C ARG A 50 -13.22 -1.74 -11.35
N ASP A 51 -13.72 -0.52 -11.52
CA ASP A 51 -13.96 0.09 -12.82
C ASP A 51 -13.35 1.50 -12.94
N THR A 52 -13.14 1.92 -14.18
CA THR A 52 -12.47 3.18 -14.53
C THR A 52 -13.26 4.40 -14.07
N GLU A 53 -14.59 4.36 -14.04
CA GLU A 53 -15.43 5.50 -13.66
C GLU A 53 -15.36 5.75 -12.15
N THR A 54 -15.40 4.68 -11.35
CA THR A 54 -15.17 4.75 -9.91
C THR A 54 -13.75 5.24 -9.61
N ALA A 55 -12.73 4.70 -10.29
CA ALA A 55 -11.34 5.14 -10.14
C ALA A 55 -11.16 6.63 -10.44
N LYS A 56 -11.72 7.09 -11.57
CA LYS A 56 -11.68 8.51 -11.99
C LYS A 56 -12.35 9.42 -10.98
N THR A 57 -13.53 9.03 -10.49
CA THR A 57 -14.28 9.82 -9.52
C THR A 57 -13.54 9.90 -8.17
N ALA A 58 -12.93 8.80 -7.73
CA ALA A 58 -12.12 8.76 -6.51
C ALA A 58 -10.87 9.65 -6.62
N LEU A 59 -10.20 9.61 -7.77
CA LEU A 59 -9.04 10.46 -8.04
C LEU A 59 -9.41 11.95 -8.03
N HIS A 60 -10.54 12.31 -8.63
CA HIS A 60 -11.03 13.69 -8.63
C HIS A 60 -11.47 14.15 -7.24
N ALA A 61 -12.06 13.26 -6.44
CA ALA A 61 -12.35 13.54 -5.03
C ALA A 61 -11.07 13.87 -4.24
N ALA A 62 -10.01 13.07 -4.42
CA ALA A 62 -8.72 13.33 -3.80
C ALA A 62 -8.09 14.65 -4.27
N GLU A 63 -8.16 14.95 -5.57
CA GLU A 63 -7.66 16.20 -6.16
C GLU A 63 -8.36 17.45 -5.61
N THR A 64 -9.64 17.34 -5.28
CA THR A 64 -10.45 18.44 -4.72
C THR A 64 -10.30 18.61 -3.20
N GLY A 65 -9.39 17.86 -2.58
CA GLY A 65 -9.00 18.04 -1.18
C GLY A 65 -9.61 17.04 -0.18
N HIS A 66 -10.39 16.07 -0.65
CA HIS A 66 -10.97 15.03 0.21
C HIS A 66 -9.92 13.97 0.55
N LEU A 67 -9.94 13.45 1.78
CA LEU A 67 -9.15 12.27 2.11
C LEU A 67 -9.87 11.01 1.62
N VAL A 68 -9.33 10.36 0.60
CA VAL A 68 -9.94 9.18 -0.02
C VAL A 68 -9.21 7.90 0.38
N PHE A 69 -9.96 6.95 0.94
CA PHE A 69 -9.51 5.58 1.17
C PHE A 69 -10.19 4.65 0.16
N SER A 70 -9.43 3.69 -0.36
CA SER A 70 -9.97 2.62 -1.20
C SER A 70 -9.06 1.39 -1.16
N THR A 71 -9.55 0.29 -1.73
CA THR A 71 -8.83 -0.97 -1.82
C THR A 71 -8.68 -1.43 -3.28
N LEU A 72 -7.55 -2.08 -3.57
CA LEU A 72 -7.27 -2.78 -4.82
C LEU A 72 -6.67 -4.15 -4.47
N HIS A 73 -6.96 -5.16 -5.29
CA HIS A 73 -6.36 -6.50 -5.16
C HIS A 73 -5.02 -6.57 -5.89
N THR A 74 -4.00 -5.99 -5.29
CA THR A 74 -2.61 -5.95 -5.81
C THR A 74 -1.63 -6.47 -4.77
N LEU A 75 -0.50 -7.01 -5.24
CA LEU A 75 0.44 -7.70 -4.35
C LEU A 75 1.35 -6.73 -3.58
N ASP A 76 1.64 -5.57 -4.16
CA ASP A 76 2.55 -4.56 -3.62
C ASP A 76 2.23 -3.14 -4.13
N ALA A 77 3.00 -2.14 -3.68
CA ALA A 77 2.78 -0.75 -4.05
C ALA A 77 2.99 -0.46 -5.54
N VAL A 78 3.94 -1.14 -6.19
CA VAL A 78 4.25 -0.96 -7.61
C VAL A 78 3.12 -1.51 -8.47
N GLU A 79 2.63 -2.71 -8.15
CA GLU A 79 1.46 -3.29 -8.82
C GLU A 79 0.21 -2.44 -8.59
N THR A 80 0.04 -1.84 -7.41
CA THR A 80 -1.07 -0.93 -7.12
C THR A 80 -1.09 0.26 -8.09
N ILE A 81 0.05 0.92 -8.26
CA ILE A 81 0.20 2.04 -9.21
C ILE A 81 -0.06 1.57 -10.64
N ASN A 82 0.56 0.47 -11.06
CA ASN A 82 0.42 -0.07 -12.41
C ASN A 82 -1.03 -0.48 -12.72
N ARG A 83 -1.70 -1.15 -11.78
CA ARG A 83 -3.09 -1.56 -11.94
C ARG A 83 -4.00 -0.35 -12.03
N PHE A 84 -3.87 0.61 -11.13
CA PHE A 84 -4.69 1.82 -11.12
C PHE A 84 -4.57 2.60 -12.44
N VAL A 85 -3.34 2.91 -12.88
CA VAL A 85 -3.10 3.59 -14.17
C VAL A 85 -3.57 2.71 -15.35
N GLY A 86 -3.41 1.39 -15.22
CA GLY A 86 -3.81 0.41 -16.23
C GLY A 86 -5.31 0.33 -16.51
N MET A 87 -6.16 0.78 -15.58
CA MET A 87 -7.62 0.86 -15.76
C MET A 87 -8.04 1.86 -16.84
N PHE A 88 -7.14 2.77 -17.23
CA PHE A 88 -7.44 3.83 -18.17
C PHE A 88 -6.91 3.50 -19.59
N PRO A 89 -7.59 4.00 -20.64
CA PRO A 89 -7.11 3.93 -22.02
C PRO A 89 -5.71 4.52 -22.17
N LEU A 90 -4.92 4.00 -23.11
CA LEU A 90 -3.49 4.32 -23.28
C LEU A 90 -3.25 5.83 -23.42
N GLU A 91 -4.09 6.51 -24.17
CA GLU A 91 -4.06 7.95 -24.41
C GLU A 91 -4.26 8.81 -23.15
N HIS A 92 -4.81 8.23 -22.07
CA HIS A 92 -5.06 8.93 -20.81
C HIS A 92 -4.08 8.53 -19.69
N ARG A 93 -3.29 7.47 -19.87
CA ARG A 93 -2.45 6.91 -18.79
C ARG A 93 -1.42 7.90 -18.25
N ASP A 94 -0.81 8.71 -19.11
CA ASP A 94 0.18 9.70 -18.66
C ASP A 94 -0.45 10.81 -17.83
N GLN A 95 -1.63 11.29 -18.23
CA GLN A 95 -2.39 12.27 -17.43
C GLN A 95 -2.78 11.67 -16.07
N ILE A 96 -3.31 10.45 -16.06
CA ILE A 96 -3.72 9.78 -14.81
C ILE A 96 -2.54 9.54 -13.88
N ARG A 97 -1.38 9.17 -14.43
CA ARG A 97 -0.14 9.03 -13.67
C ARG A 97 0.28 10.34 -13.01
N GLN A 98 0.19 11.47 -13.72
CA GLN A 98 0.50 12.79 -13.16
C GLN A 98 -0.46 13.19 -12.03
N MET A 99 -1.75 12.93 -12.22
CA MET A 99 -2.78 13.18 -11.20
C MET A 99 -2.57 12.28 -9.98
N LEU A 100 -2.32 10.99 -10.18
CA LEU A 100 -2.04 10.04 -9.11
C LEU A 100 -0.78 10.43 -8.34
N ALA A 101 0.31 10.78 -9.03
CA ALA A 101 1.54 11.25 -8.39
C ALA A 101 1.36 12.54 -7.58
N SER A 102 0.31 13.33 -7.86
CA SER A 102 0.03 14.57 -7.13
C SER A 102 -0.92 14.39 -5.96
N THR A 103 -1.70 13.30 -5.93
CA THR A 103 -2.79 13.09 -4.96
C THR A 103 -2.59 11.88 -4.06
N LEU A 104 -1.81 10.87 -4.48
CA LEU A 104 -1.54 9.68 -3.69
C LEU A 104 -0.77 10.05 -2.41
N ILE A 105 -1.26 9.60 -1.26
CA ILE A 105 -0.62 9.84 0.04
C ILE A 105 0.20 8.63 0.48
N ALA A 106 -0.37 7.43 0.35
CA ALA A 106 0.28 6.20 0.73
C ALA A 106 -0.36 4.97 0.06
N VAL A 107 0.38 3.88 -0.01
CA VAL A 107 -0.14 2.54 -0.34
C VAL A 107 0.24 1.57 0.78
N TYR A 108 -0.74 0.81 1.26
CA TYR A 108 -0.55 -0.25 2.25
C TYR A 108 -0.88 -1.59 1.61
N SER A 109 0.12 -2.45 1.46
CA SER A 109 -0.05 -3.78 0.87
C SER A 109 0.06 -4.82 1.99
N GLN A 110 -0.91 -5.74 2.10
CA GLN A 110 -1.00 -6.65 3.24
C GLN A 110 -1.14 -8.11 2.82
N ARG A 111 -0.52 -9.03 3.59
CA ARG A 111 -0.72 -10.48 3.44
C ARG A 111 -0.78 -11.12 4.81
N LEU A 112 -1.70 -12.07 5.01
CA LEU A 112 -1.80 -12.82 6.26
C LEU A 112 -0.97 -14.10 6.19
N ILE A 113 0.02 -14.23 7.05
CA ILE A 113 0.92 -15.40 7.12
C ILE A 113 0.70 -16.17 8.44
N PRO A 114 0.97 -17.48 8.46
CA PRO A 114 0.92 -18.24 9.71
C PRO A 114 1.93 -17.67 10.72
N ARG A 115 1.56 -17.71 11.99
CA ARG A 115 2.42 -17.29 13.11
C ARG A 115 2.85 -18.49 13.94
N LYS A 116 4.04 -18.42 14.53
CA LYS A 116 4.64 -19.51 15.31
C LYS A 116 4.28 -19.44 16.81
N ASP A 117 4.07 -18.23 17.33
CA ASP A 117 3.85 -17.99 18.76
C ASP A 117 2.49 -18.47 19.26
N LYS A 118 1.46 -18.51 18.40
CA LYS A 118 0.11 -18.98 18.73
C LYS A 118 -0.67 -19.41 17.49
N SER A 119 -1.81 -20.06 17.70
CA SER A 119 -2.74 -20.33 16.59
C SER A 119 -3.23 -19.01 15.96
N GLY A 120 -3.34 -19.00 14.63
CA GLY A 120 -3.86 -17.88 13.84
C GLY A 120 -2.87 -17.38 12.80
N LYS A 121 -3.11 -16.15 12.34
CA LYS A 121 -2.29 -15.47 11.35
C LYS A 121 -1.80 -14.11 11.87
N ILE A 122 -0.79 -13.56 11.22
CA ILE A 122 -0.28 -12.20 11.46
C ILE A 122 -0.12 -11.50 10.10
N PRO A 123 -0.48 -10.22 9.97
CA PRO A 123 -0.24 -9.50 8.73
C PRO A 123 1.24 -9.15 8.58
N ILE A 124 1.79 -9.45 7.41
CA ILE A 124 2.94 -8.72 6.87
C ILE A 124 2.43 -7.57 6.03
N VAL A 125 3.13 -6.45 6.10
CA VAL A 125 2.66 -5.16 5.58
C VAL A 125 3.82 -4.44 4.93
N GLU A 126 3.66 -4.08 3.66
CA GLU A 126 4.48 -3.07 2.98
C GLU A 126 3.75 -1.73 3.05
N ILE A 127 4.48 -0.68 3.38
CA ILE A 127 3.98 0.69 3.50
C ILE A 127 4.81 1.58 2.59
N MET A 128 4.20 2.10 1.54
CA MET A 128 4.78 3.14 0.70
C MET A 128 4.16 4.48 1.10
N ILE A 129 4.92 5.34 1.78
CA ILE A 129 4.53 6.74 1.99
C ILE A 129 4.98 7.57 0.78
N MET A 130 4.11 8.45 0.30
CA MET A 130 4.42 9.29 -0.86
C MET A 130 5.44 10.38 -0.51
N THR A 131 6.71 10.14 -0.84
CA THR A 131 7.79 11.13 -0.76
C THR A 131 7.97 11.86 -2.08
N GLN A 132 8.75 12.95 -2.08
CA GLN A 132 9.11 13.66 -3.31
C GLN A 132 9.87 12.75 -4.30
N THR A 133 10.73 11.86 -3.83
CA THR A 133 11.47 10.92 -4.70
C THR A 133 10.58 9.84 -5.29
N ILE A 134 9.59 9.34 -4.54
CA ILE A 134 8.59 8.40 -5.07
C ILE A 134 7.69 9.11 -6.09
N LYS A 135 7.31 10.37 -5.82
CA LYS A 135 6.59 11.21 -6.77
C LYS A 135 7.31 11.32 -8.11
N GLU A 136 8.60 11.69 -8.07
CA GLU A 136 9.44 11.77 -9.27
C GLU A 136 9.54 10.42 -10.00
N ALA A 137 9.74 9.32 -9.26
CA ALA A 137 9.77 7.99 -9.85
C ALA A 137 8.46 7.62 -10.55
N ILE A 138 7.30 8.00 -9.99
CA ILE A 138 6.00 7.77 -10.64
C ILE A 138 5.86 8.63 -11.89
N LEU A 139 6.21 9.92 -11.84
CA LEU A 139 6.12 10.85 -12.96
C LEU A 139 7.01 10.43 -14.15
N GLU A 140 8.23 9.98 -13.87
CA GLU A 140 9.21 9.52 -14.87
C GLU A 140 9.03 8.05 -15.27
N ASN A 141 7.99 7.39 -14.74
CA ASN A 141 7.70 5.98 -14.98
C ASN A 141 8.87 5.03 -14.60
N ARG A 142 9.64 5.39 -13.57
CA ARG A 142 10.71 4.56 -12.97
C ARG A 142 10.20 3.74 -11.79
N LEU A 143 9.08 3.03 -11.97
CA LEU A 143 8.41 2.33 -10.88
C LEU A 143 9.26 1.19 -10.28
N GLN A 144 10.23 0.66 -11.03
CA GLN A 144 11.17 -0.35 -10.55
C GLN A 144 12.09 0.15 -9.42
N ASP A 145 12.25 1.46 -9.26
CA ASP A 145 13.09 2.07 -8.23
C ASP A 145 12.35 2.21 -6.89
N ILE A 146 11.01 2.20 -6.91
CA ILE A 146 10.14 2.42 -5.74
C ILE A 146 10.46 1.46 -4.56
N PRO A 147 10.71 0.16 -4.75
CA PRO A 147 11.01 -0.74 -3.64
C PRO A 147 12.23 -0.31 -2.81
N GLU A 148 13.28 0.17 -3.48
CA GLU A 148 14.48 0.69 -2.80
C GLU A 148 14.19 2.02 -2.10
N LEU A 149 13.36 2.88 -2.70
CA LEU A 149 12.92 4.13 -2.09
C LEU A 149 12.06 3.90 -0.83
N ILE A 150 11.20 2.87 -0.84
CA ILE A 150 10.44 2.42 0.34
C ILE A 150 11.40 1.97 1.44
N GLU A 151 12.37 1.12 1.10
CA GLU A 151 13.36 0.57 2.04
C GLU A 151 14.15 1.67 2.74
N LYS A 152 14.66 2.65 1.98
CA LYS A 152 15.38 3.83 2.50
C LYS A 152 14.50 4.77 3.32
N GLY A 153 13.20 4.80 3.04
CA GLY A 153 12.24 5.69 3.70
C GLY A 153 11.85 5.29 5.12
N LYS A 154 12.27 4.10 5.61
CA LYS A 154 11.78 3.55 6.88
C LYS A 154 12.01 4.42 8.11
N SER A 155 13.23 4.92 8.29
CA SER A 155 13.60 5.69 9.48
C SER A 155 13.00 7.10 9.51
N VAL A 156 12.74 7.70 8.35
CA VAL A 156 12.33 9.11 8.23
C VAL A 156 10.82 9.25 8.04
N TYR A 157 10.23 8.43 7.18
CA TYR A 157 8.84 8.58 6.74
C TYR A 157 7.93 7.47 7.28
N GLY A 158 8.49 6.43 7.92
CA GLY A 158 7.71 5.27 8.36
C GLY A 158 7.33 4.31 7.23
N SER A 159 7.92 4.45 6.04
CA SER A 159 7.79 3.47 4.97
C SER A 159 8.38 2.11 5.39
N GLN A 160 7.97 1.02 4.78
CA GLN A 160 8.64 -0.27 5.00
C GLN A 160 8.35 -1.25 3.87
N THR A 161 9.33 -2.07 3.51
CA THR A 161 9.12 -3.20 2.61
C THR A 161 8.54 -4.41 3.36
N PHE A 162 7.96 -5.37 2.63
CA PHE A 162 7.60 -6.66 3.21
C PHE A 162 8.80 -7.33 3.91
N ASP A 163 9.98 -7.34 3.28
CA ASP A 163 11.16 -7.98 3.83
C ASP A 163 11.64 -7.33 5.14
N GLN A 164 11.54 -6.00 5.25
CA GLN A 164 11.84 -5.29 6.50
C GLN A 164 10.85 -5.64 7.62
N HIS A 165 9.57 -5.84 7.30
CA HIS A 165 8.56 -6.24 8.29
C HIS A 165 8.70 -7.73 8.65
N LEU A 166 8.99 -8.60 7.69
CA LEU A 166 9.29 -10.02 7.92
C LEU A 166 10.48 -10.18 8.88
N GLU A 167 11.57 -9.43 8.64
CA GLU A 167 12.72 -9.41 9.54
C GLU A 167 12.32 -9.00 10.96
N GLU A 168 11.52 -7.96 11.10
CA GLU A 168 11.03 -7.49 12.40
C GLU A 168 10.18 -8.56 13.12
N LEU A 169 9.24 -9.20 12.41
CA LEU A 169 8.40 -10.25 12.98
C LEU A 169 9.22 -11.49 13.38
N TYR A 170 10.23 -11.85 12.59
CA TYR A 170 11.16 -12.94 12.93
C TYR A 170 11.95 -12.61 14.19
N ARG A 171 12.55 -11.40 14.27
CA ARG A 171 13.33 -10.97 15.44
C ARG A 171 12.48 -10.89 16.72
N LYS A 172 11.19 -10.57 16.60
CA LYS A 172 10.22 -10.61 17.71
C LYS A 172 9.71 -12.02 18.05
N GLY A 173 10.10 -13.05 17.28
CA GLY A 173 9.71 -14.44 17.52
C GLY A 173 8.28 -14.78 17.09
N PHE A 174 7.61 -13.93 16.29
CA PHE A 174 6.25 -14.19 15.82
C PHE A 174 6.20 -15.18 14.65
N ILE A 175 7.28 -15.31 13.88
CA ILE A 175 7.42 -16.25 12.77
C ILE A 175 8.79 -16.93 12.83
N ASP A 176 8.90 -18.12 12.22
CA ASP A 176 10.19 -18.78 12.02
C ASP A 176 10.89 -18.34 10.72
N MET A 177 12.14 -18.77 10.56
CA MET A 177 12.96 -18.46 9.39
C MET A 177 12.35 -19.05 8.10
N GLU A 178 11.80 -20.27 8.16
CA GLU A 178 11.16 -20.90 7.01
C GLU A 178 10.00 -20.05 6.50
N THR A 179 9.09 -19.63 7.39
CA THR A 179 8.00 -18.72 7.06
C THR A 179 8.53 -17.39 6.55
N ALA A 180 9.54 -16.81 7.20
CA ALA A 180 10.11 -15.54 6.78
C ALA A 180 10.64 -15.59 5.33
N LEU A 181 11.37 -16.64 4.97
CA LEU A 181 11.96 -16.82 3.64
C LEU A 181 10.90 -17.17 2.58
N LEU A 182 9.87 -17.95 2.94
CA LEU A 182 8.79 -18.32 2.03
C LEU A 182 8.02 -17.11 1.49
N TYR A 183 7.83 -16.08 2.34
CA TYR A 183 7.07 -14.88 2.00
C TYR A 183 7.94 -13.68 1.60
N ALA A 184 9.27 -13.82 1.61
CA ALA A 184 10.20 -12.76 1.25
C ALA A 184 10.19 -12.46 -0.25
N ARG A 185 10.32 -11.18 -0.60
CA ARG A 185 10.58 -10.74 -1.97
C ARG A 185 11.98 -11.11 -2.42
N ARG A 186 12.97 -10.96 -1.53
CA ARG A 186 14.37 -11.36 -1.75
C ARG A 186 14.82 -12.34 -0.66
N PRO A 187 14.49 -13.64 -0.79
CA PRO A 187 14.79 -14.63 0.24
C PRO A 187 16.28 -14.71 0.59
N ALA A 188 17.17 -14.66 -0.40
CA ALA A 188 18.62 -14.72 -0.17
C ALA A 188 19.12 -13.53 0.68
N ASP A 189 18.77 -12.30 0.30
CA ASP A 189 19.14 -11.08 1.03
C ASP A 189 18.55 -11.09 2.45
N LEU A 190 17.31 -11.56 2.61
CA LEU A 190 16.69 -11.67 3.92
C LEU A 190 17.44 -12.70 4.77
N GLU A 191 17.75 -13.88 4.25
CA GLU A 191 18.46 -14.93 4.98
C GLU A 191 19.80 -14.43 5.55
N LEU A 192 20.57 -13.69 4.75
CA LEU A 192 21.83 -13.07 5.18
C LEU A 192 21.59 -12.11 6.37
N ARG A 193 20.60 -11.20 6.25
CA ARG A 193 20.24 -10.28 7.33
C ARG A 193 19.77 -11.00 8.60
N LEU A 194 19.00 -12.08 8.47
CA LEU A 194 18.53 -12.88 9.62
C LEU A 194 19.67 -13.60 10.32
N LYS A 195 20.71 -14.02 9.59
CA LYS A 195 21.95 -14.62 10.14
C LYS A 195 22.90 -13.58 10.74
N GLY A 196 22.59 -12.29 10.68
CA GLY A 196 23.44 -11.20 11.19
C GLY A 196 24.55 -10.78 10.22
N ILE A 197 24.47 -11.20 8.95
CA ILE A 197 25.37 -10.76 7.90
C ILE A 197 24.73 -9.54 7.23
N THR A 198 25.23 -8.35 7.57
CA THR A 198 24.84 -7.08 6.94
C THR A 198 25.84 -6.71 5.84
N ASP A 199 25.44 -5.84 4.91
CA ASP A 199 26.34 -5.34 3.86
C ASP A 199 27.61 -4.70 4.44
N GLU A 200 27.54 -4.10 5.63
CA GLU A 200 28.69 -3.55 6.36
C GLU A 200 29.70 -4.63 6.77
N ASN A 201 29.24 -5.82 7.15
CA ASN A 201 30.12 -6.93 7.52
C ASN A 201 30.79 -7.56 6.29
N ILE A 202 30.10 -7.59 5.14
CA ILE A 202 30.63 -8.15 3.88
C ILE A 202 31.74 -7.26 3.28
N VAL A 203 31.60 -5.93 3.37
CA VAL A 203 32.67 -5.00 2.95
C VAL A 203 33.91 -5.18 3.83
N SER A 204 33.72 -5.34 5.14
CA SER A 204 34.83 -5.57 6.08
C SER A 204 35.60 -6.88 5.85
N GLU A 205 34.94 -7.91 5.31
CA GLU A 205 35.60 -9.18 4.96
C GLU A 205 36.35 -9.10 3.62
N LYS A 206 35.86 -8.33 2.65
CA LYS A 206 36.59 -8.10 1.40
C LYS A 206 37.89 -7.32 1.62
N ASP A 207 37.90 -6.35 2.53
CA ASP A 207 39.11 -5.59 2.87
C ASP A 207 40.17 -6.44 3.60
N LYS A 208 39.77 -7.54 4.27
CA LYS A 208 40.70 -8.50 4.89
C LYS A 208 41.41 -9.42 3.88
N PHE A 209 40.91 -9.54 2.65
CA PHE A 209 41.52 -10.35 1.60
C PHE A 209 42.41 -9.54 0.64
N ILE A 210 42.55 -8.22 0.85
CA ILE A 210 43.36 -7.31 0.02
C ILE A 210 44.62 -6.83 0.78
N MET A 211 44.87 -7.31 2.01
CA MET A 211 46.17 -7.20 2.71
C MET A 211 46.90 -8.54 2.72
#